data_AF-A0A931XNL9-F1
#
_entry.id   AF-A0A931XNL9-F1
#
_cell.length_a   1.000
_cell.length_b   1.000
_cell.length_c   1.000
_cell.angle_alpha   90.00
_cell.angle_beta   90.00
_cell.angle_gamma   90.00
#
_symmetry.space_group_name_H-M   'P 1'
#
loop_
_entity.id
_entity.type
_entity.pdbx_description
1 polymer ?
#
loop_
_entity_poly.entity_id
_entity_poly.type
_entity_poly.pdbx_seq_one_letter_code
_entity_poly.pdbx_strand_id
1 'polypeptide(L)'
;MALGVIEQKRAVIESRARIREFVFGIQDGLISTVGLLAGVQGATESNAVVILAGMTSMFAGAISMAAGSYLSSSAEKEIFDKELREAEELAEKEPYLAAEGLLKALGQEGLKKEQG
;
A
#
# COMPACT_ATOMS: atom_id res chain seq x y z
N MET A 1 -24.24 -1.53 17.60
CA MET A 1 -24.52 -2.03 16.24
C MET A 1 -23.61 -1.39 15.18
N ALA A 2 -23.46 -0.05 15.12
CA ALA A 2 -22.60 0.60 14.10
C ALA A 2 -21.10 0.24 14.16
N LEU A 3 -20.51 0.15 15.36
CA LEU A 3 -19.09 -0.21 15.56
C LEU A 3 -18.72 -1.60 15.02
N GLY A 4 -19.58 -2.61 15.24
CA GLY A 4 -19.34 -3.98 14.74
C GLY A 4 -19.41 -4.09 13.21
N VAL A 5 -20.20 -3.24 12.55
CA VAL A 5 -20.27 -3.18 11.08
C VAL A 5 -18.99 -2.54 10.52
N ILE A 6 -18.43 -1.54 11.20
CA ILE A 6 -17.20 -0.86 10.78
C ILE A 6 -15.99 -1.78 10.97
N GLU A 7 -15.86 -2.50 12.10
CA GLU A 7 -14.81 -3.51 12.29
C GLU A 7 -14.88 -4.64 11.26
N GLN A 8 -16.09 -5.13 10.97
CA GLN A 8 -16.27 -6.17 9.96
C GLN A 8 -15.88 -5.68 8.56
N LYS A 9 -16.24 -4.44 8.18
CA LYS A 9 -15.82 -3.85 6.90
C LYS A 9 -14.31 -3.65 6.82
N ARG A 10 -13.67 -3.23 7.91
CA ARG A 10 -12.22 -3.03 7.98
C ARG A 10 -11.46 -4.34 7.80
N ALA A 11 -11.89 -5.40 8.49
CA ALA A 11 -11.31 -6.73 8.35
C ALA A 11 -11.39 -7.29 6.92
N VAL A 12 -12.53 -7.04 6.23
CA VAL A 12 -12.72 -7.45 4.82
C VAL A 12 -11.84 -6.64 3.86
N ILE A 13 -11.67 -5.35 4.08
CA ILE A 13 -10.80 -4.49 3.25
C ILE A 13 -9.34 -4.88 3.44
N GLU A 14 -8.91 -5.05 4.68
CA GLU A 14 -7.55 -5.49 5.00
C GLU A 14 -7.26 -6.91 4.46
N SER A 15 -8.23 -7.82 4.51
CA SER A 15 -8.06 -9.16 3.93
C SER A 15 -7.93 -9.11 2.41
N ARG A 16 -8.70 -8.25 1.73
CA ARG A 16 -8.62 -8.07 0.27
C ARG A 16 -7.30 -7.44 -0.15
N ALA A 17 -6.81 -6.45 0.60
CA ALA A 17 -5.52 -5.82 0.35
C ALA A 17 -4.37 -6.84 0.48
N ARG A 18 -4.37 -7.67 1.54
CA ARG A 18 -3.38 -8.74 1.74
C ARG A 18 -3.39 -9.77 0.61
N ILE A 19 -4.57 -10.19 0.14
CA ILE A 19 -4.67 -11.13 -0.98
C ILE A 19 -4.09 -10.52 -2.26
N ARG A 20 -4.39 -9.24 -2.53
CA ARG A 20 -3.87 -8.54 -3.71
C ARG A 20 -2.35 -8.46 -3.68
N GLU A 21 -1.76 -8.03 -2.56
CA GLU A 21 -0.30 -7.97 -2.40
C GLU A 21 0.35 -9.35 -2.54
N PHE A 22 -0.27 -10.39 -1.98
CA PHE A 22 0.23 -11.76 -2.12
C PHE A 22 0.23 -12.24 -3.57
N VAL A 23 -0.86 -12.00 -4.31
CA VAL A 23 -0.98 -12.40 -5.72
C VAL A 23 0.03 -11.65 -6.59
N PHE A 24 0.16 -10.32 -6.43
CA PHE A 24 1.19 -9.56 -7.13
C PHE A 24 2.60 -10.01 -6.74
N GLY A 25 2.81 -10.36 -5.47
CA GLY A 25 4.07 -10.91 -4.97
C GLY A 25 4.47 -12.22 -5.66
N ILE A 26 3.53 -13.16 -5.80
CA ILE A 26 3.75 -14.41 -6.55
C ILE A 26 4.01 -14.12 -8.03
N GLN A 27 3.23 -13.24 -8.64
CA GLN A 27 3.36 -12.91 -10.05
C GLN A 27 4.75 -12.34 -10.36
N ASP A 28 5.19 -11.33 -9.61
CA ASP A 28 6.52 -10.74 -9.78
C ASP A 28 7.63 -11.74 -9.44
N GLY A 29 7.47 -12.52 -8.37
CA GLY A 29 8.44 -13.53 -7.96
C GLY A 29 8.65 -14.63 -9.01
N LEU A 30 7.58 -15.11 -9.64
CA LEU A 30 7.66 -16.12 -10.70
C LEU A 30 8.33 -15.57 -11.96
N ILE A 31 7.89 -14.41 -12.44
CA ILE A 31 8.41 -13.82 -13.68
C ILE A 31 9.90 -13.47 -13.52
N SER A 32 10.26 -12.82 -12.41
CA SER A 32 11.66 -12.43 -12.14
C SER A 32 12.57 -13.65 -11.95
N THR A 33 12.12 -14.67 -11.22
CA THR A 33 12.93 -15.88 -10.99
C THR A 33 13.08 -16.69 -12.27
N VAL A 34 12.03 -16.87 -13.09
CA VAL A 34 12.15 -17.57 -14.38
C VAL A 34 13.08 -16.82 -15.33
N GLY A 35 12.97 -15.49 -15.42
CA GLY A 35 13.87 -14.67 -16.23
C GLY A 35 15.33 -14.77 -15.77
N LEU A 36 15.56 -14.70 -14.46
CA LEU A 36 16.89 -14.88 -13.87
C LEU A 36 17.45 -16.28 -14.19
N LEU A 37 16.68 -17.33 -13.92
CA LEU A 37 17.12 -18.71 -14.14
C LEU A 37 17.39 -18.98 -15.62
N ALA A 38 16.59 -18.45 -16.54
CA ALA A 38 16.84 -18.53 -17.98
C ALA A 38 18.18 -17.88 -18.36
N GLY A 39 18.50 -16.72 -17.79
CA GLY A 39 19.78 -16.05 -17.99
C GLY A 39 20.97 -16.83 -17.40
N VAL A 40 20.82 -17.34 -16.17
CA VAL A 40 21.87 -18.13 -15.49
C VAL A 40 22.13 -19.44 -16.23
N GLN A 41 21.08 -20.14 -16.68
CA GLN A 41 21.20 -21.36 -17.48
C GLN A 41 21.89 -21.10 -18.84
N GLY A 42 21.69 -19.91 -19.43
CA GLY A 42 22.42 -19.52 -20.63
C GLY A 42 23.92 -19.26 -20.40
N ALA A 43 24.32 -18.99 -19.14
CA ALA A 43 25.70 -18.70 -18.76
C ALA A 43 26.43 -19.90 -18.12
N THR A 44 25.71 -20.92 -17.65
CA THR A 44 26.29 -22.12 -17.04
C THR A 44 25.44 -23.37 -17.28
N GLU A 45 26.09 -24.53 -17.41
CA GLU A 45 25.42 -25.83 -17.45
C GLU A 45 25.26 -26.47 -16.06
N SER A 46 25.76 -25.83 -15.00
CA SER A 46 25.71 -26.38 -13.65
C SER A 46 24.34 -26.20 -13.01
N ASN A 47 23.58 -27.28 -12.93
CA ASN A 47 22.27 -27.32 -12.24
C ASN A 47 22.36 -26.84 -10.78
N ALA A 48 23.46 -27.13 -10.08
CA ALA A 48 23.64 -26.70 -8.70
C ALA A 48 23.68 -25.16 -8.58
N VAL A 49 24.33 -24.49 -9.52
CA VAL A 49 24.41 -23.02 -9.58
C VAL A 49 23.04 -22.41 -9.88
N VAL A 50 22.30 -23.00 -10.82
CA VAL A 50 20.96 -22.55 -11.22
C VAL A 50 19.99 -22.64 -10.03
N ILE A 51 19.99 -23.77 -9.30
CA ILE A 51 19.13 -23.96 -8.12
C ILE A 51 19.49 -22.95 -7.01
N LEU A 52 20.78 -22.79 -6.70
CA LEU A 52 21.25 -21.84 -5.69
C LEU A 52 20.88 -20.40 -6.05
N ALA A 53 21.01 -20.01 -7.33
CA ALA A 53 20.63 -18.69 -7.81
C ALA A 53 19.13 -18.43 -7.63
N GLY A 54 18.28 -19.40 -7.98
CA GLY A 54 16.83 -19.30 -7.80
C GLY A 54 16.42 -19.18 -6.33
N MET A 55 16.99 -20.01 -5.46
CA MET A 55 16.70 -19.91 -4.01
C MET A 55 17.14 -18.55 -3.45
N THR A 56 18.34 -18.10 -3.81
CA THR A 56 18.86 -16.80 -3.37
C THR A 56 17.98 -15.64 -3.85
N SER A 57 17.51 -15.68 -5.10
CA SER A 57 16.63 -14.63 -5.64
C SER A 57 15.27 -14.63 -4.97
N MET A 58 14.71 -15.80 -4.65
CA MET A 58 13.45 -15.90 -3.93
C MET A 58 13.55 -15.28 -2.53
N PHE A 59 14.62 -15.59 -1.79
CA PHE A 59 14.84 -14.98 -0.46
C PHE A 59 15.09 -13.48 -0.56
N ALA A 60 15.93 -13.03 -1.49
CA ALA A 60 16.20 -11.61 -1.71
C ALA A 60 14.92 -10.84 -2.10
N GLY A 61 14.09 -11.41 -2.99
CA GLY A 61 12.82 -10.85 -3.40
C GLY A 61 11.81 -10.76 -2.26
N ALA A 62 11.68 -11.82 -1.46
CA ALA A 62 10.78 -11.85 -0.31
C ALA A 62 11.16 -10.79 0.75
N ILE A 63 12.46 -10.66 1.07
CA ILE A 63 12.95 -9.64 2.00
C ILE A 63 12.71 -8.23 1.44
N SER A 64 12.98 -8.01 0.15
CA SER A 64 12.75 -6.73 -0.51
C SER A 64 11.28 -6.31 -0.48
N MET A 65 10.36 -7.23 -0.79
CA MET A 65 8.92 -6.95 -0.72
C MET A 65 8.46 -6.66 0.70
N ALA A 66 8.91 -7.44 1.69
CA ALA A 66 8.57 -7.18 3.09
C ALA A 66 9.07 -5.82 3.57
N ALA A 67 10.31 -5.47 3.23
CA ALA A 67 10.90 -4.18 3.56
C ALA A 67 10.16 -3.03 2.84
N GLY A 68 9.82 -3.21 1.56
CA GLY A 68 9.09 -2.25 0.76
C GLY A 68 7.69 -1.96 1.32
N SER A 69 6.91 -2.99 1.65
CA SER A 69 5.58 -2.81 2.27
C SER A 69 5.66 -2.13 3.64
N TYR A 70 6.63 -2.50 4.48
CA TYR A 70 6.82 -1.85 5.78
C TYR A 70 7.18 -0.37 5.64
N LEU A 71 8.13 -0.07 4.76
CA LEU A 71 8.58 1.30 4.53
C LEU A 71 7.48 2.16 3.91
N SER A 72 6.72 1.59 2.95
CA SER A 72 5.57 2.25 2.34
C SER A 72 4.49 2.58 3.37
N SER A 73 4.14 1.63 4.24
CA SER A 73 3.14 1.87 5.30
C SER A 73 3.61 2.93 6.30
N SER A 74 4.90 2.94 6.63
CA SER A 74 5.48 3.95 7.53
C SER A 74 5.46 5.34 6.89
N ALA A 75 5.82 5.45 5.60
CA ALA A 75 5.78 6.70 4.86
C ALA A 75 4.36 7.24 4.67
N GLU A 76 3.39 6.37 4.37
CA GLU A 76 1.97 6.75 4.26
C GLU A 76 1.45 7.31 5.59
N LYS A 77 1.81 6.68 6.71
CA LYS A 77 1.47 7.19 8.04
C LYS A 77 2.10 8.56 8.31
N GLU A 78 3.37 8.74 8.00
CA GLU A 78 4.05 10.02 8.23
C GLU A 78 3.45 11.15 7.38
N ILE A 79 3.09 10.87 6.12
CA ILE A 79 2.38 11.81 5.25
C ILE A 79 1.02 12.17 5.85
N PHE A 80 0.25 11.16 6.29
CA PHE A 80 -1.06 11.37 6.90
C PHE A 80 -0.99 12.19 8.18
N ASP A 81 -0.06 11.86 9.09
CA ASP A 81 0.14 12.60 10.34
C ASP A 81 0.54 14.07 10.06
N LYS A 82 1.33 14.31 9.01
CA LYS A 82 1.70 15.66 8.58
C LYS A 82 0.51 16.43 8.02
N GLU A 83 -0.25 15.84 7.09
CA GLU A 83 -1.46 16.46 6.52
C GLU A 83 -2.49 16.77 7.61
N LEU A 84 -2.67 15.86 8.58
CA LEU A 84 -3.55 16.08 9.72
C LEU A 84 -3.11 17.29 10.55
N ARG A 85 -1.81 17.42 10.86
CA ARG A 85 -1.28 18.55 11.61
C ARG A 85 -1.45 19.88 10.87
N GLU A 86 -1.21 19.89 9.56
CA GLU A 86 -1.42 21.09 8.73
C GLU A 86 -2.91 21.49 8.69
N ALA A 87 -3.82 20.52 8.63
CA ALA A 87 -5.26 20.77 8.69
C ALA A 87 -5.71 21.30 10.06
N GLU A 88 -5.18 20.76 11.15
CA GLU A 88 -5.43 21.25 12.52
C GLU A 88 -4.93 22.69 12.70
N GLU A 89 -3.71 22.98 12.25
CA GLU A 89 -3.14 24.33 12.30
C GLU A 89 -3.97 25.33 11.47
N LEU A 90 -4.47 24.92 10.30
CA LEU A 90 -5.32 25.76 9.46
C LEU A 90 -6.68 26.01 10.13
N ALA A 91 -7.28 25.00 10.76
CA ALA A 91 -8.54 25.13 11.48
C ALA A 91 -8.42 26.07 12.69
N GLU A 92 -7.27 26.09 13.35
CA GLU A 92 -7.00 27.00 14.47
C GLU A 92 -6.74 28.44 14.02
N LYS A 93 -5.90 28.63 12.98
CA LYS A 93 -5.51 29.97 12.50
C LYS A 93 -6.61 30.64 11.68
N GLU A 94 -7.27 29.89 10.80
CA GLU A 94 -8.20 30.41 9.79
C GLU A 94 -9.47 29.54 9.69
N PRO A 95 -10.32 29.51 10.74
CA PRO A 95 -11.45 28.60 10.83
C PRO A 95 -12.49 28.76 9.71
N TYR A 96 -12.64 29.96 9.15
CA TYR A 96 -13.57 30.22 8.06
C TYR A 96 -13.10 29.56 6.75
N LEU A 97 -11.79 29.60 6.46
CA LEU A 97 -11.19 28.95 5.30
C LEU A 97 -11.20 27.43 5.44
N ALA A 98 -10.93 26.90 6.62
CA ALA A 98 -11.06 25.47 6.90
C ALA A 98 -12.51 24.98 6.68
N ALA A 99 -13.51 25.73 7.16
CA ALA A 99 -14.92 25.42 6.95
C ALA A 99 -15.34 25.50 5.48
N GLU A 100 -14.87 26.51 4.74
CA GLU A 100 -15.12 26.63 3.30
C GLU A 100 -14.51 25.45 2.53
N GLY A 101 -13.28 25.04 2.87
CA GLY A 101 -12.62 23.87 2.30
C GLY A 101 -13.41 22.57 2.52
N LEU A 102 -13.88 22.35 3.75
CA LEU A 102 -14.75 21.23 4.11
C LEU A 102 -16.07 21.23 3.33
N LEU A 103 -16.74 22.39 3.23
CA LEU A 103 -17.98 22.52 2.47
C LEU A 103 -17.78 22.25 0.98
N LYS A 104 -16.64 22.68 0.43
CA LYS A 104 -16.28 22.41 -0.97
C LYS A 104 -16.01 20.92 -1.20
N ALA A 105 -15.32 20.25 -0.28
CA ALA A 105 -15.07 18.81 -0.33
C ALA A 105 -16.38 18.00 -0.24
N LEU A 106 -17.25 18.32 0.73
CA LEU A 106 -18.57 17.69 0.88
C LEU A 106 -19.47 17.94 -0.35
N GLY A 107 -19.37 19.13 -0.97
CA GLY A 107 -20.07 19.44 -2.21
C GLY A 107 -19.62 18.59 -3.40
N GLN A 108 -18.33 18.20 -3.46
CA GLN A 108 -17.81 17.29 -4.48
C GLN A 108 -18.28 15.85 -4.28
N GLU A 109 -18.52 15.43 -3.04
CA GLU A 109 -19.14 14.14 -2.72
C GLU A 109 -20.66 14.11 -2.97
N GLY A 110 -21.24 15.21 -3.45
CA GLY A 110 -22.66 15.32 -3.82
C GLY A 110 -23.59 15.69 -2.67
N LEU A 111 -23.05 15.98 -1.48
CA LEU A 111 -23.83 16.46 -0.34
C LEU A 111 -24.06 17.98 -0.49
N LYS A 112 -25.28 18.37 -0.89
CA LYS A 112 -25.71 19.77 -0.89
C LYS A 112 -26.15 20.19 0.51
N LYS A 113 -25.78 21.41 0.94
CA LYS A 113 -26.36 22.05 2.12
C LYS A 113 -27.89 22.09 1.99
N GLU A 114 -28.62 21.46 2.92
CA GLU A 114 -30.01 21.83 3.17
C GLU A 114 -30.01 23.27 3.70
N GLN A 115 -30.60 24.17 2.92
CA GLN A 115 -30.81 25.56 3.29
C GLN A 115 -31.99 25.59 4.26
N GLY A 116 -31.71 25.79 5.54
CA GLY A 116 -32.69 26.25 6.54
C GLY A 116 -32.76 27.77 6.52
#